data_AF-A0A1N6F229-F1
#
_entry.id   AF-A0A1N6F229-F1
#
_cell.length_a   1.000
_cell.length_b   1.000
_cell.length_c   1.000
_cell.angle_alpha   90.00
_cell.angle_beta   90.00
_cell.angle_gamma   90.00
#
_symmetry.space_group_name_H-M   'P 1'
#
loop_
_entity.id
_entity.type
_entity.pdbx_description
1 polymer ?
#
loop_
_entity_poly.entity_id
_entity_poly.type
_entity_poly.pdbx_seq_one_letter_code
_entity_poly.pdbx_strand_id
1 'polypeptide(L)'
;MAETTQLKLPLVQASQAQKHVTVNAALMRLDGLAQLRLQSASTATPPAVVVDGACWFVPPGAVNAWAGQSGKLAIGDNGGWDFLAPQVGWRAWIVDTATDALWDGTAWQPPLMAASPSGAASRMQVLEFDHSLGAGATSTTTTQVPPNAMVFAVSARVSTAITGTLSSWSFGINGSEGQFGTGLGLGQGSYCTGLLGAPTTWYSATPLKLTAVGGDFAGGAIRVAAHYYTIELPGL
;
A
#
# COMPACT_ATOMS: atom_id res chain seq x y z
N MET A 1 29.77 -16.41 -14.93
CA MET A 1 30.32 -15.60 -13.82
C MET A 1 29.26 -15.59 -12.73
N ALA A 2 29.61 -15.66 -11.45
CA ALA A 2 28.60 -15.53 -10.39
C ALA A 2 28.23 -14.04 -10.25
N GLU A 3 26.95 -13.76 -10.02
CA GLU A 3 26.39 -12.40 -9.99
C GLU A 3 25.43 -12.26 -8.81
N THR A 4 25.18 -11.02 -8.37
CA THR A 4 24.12 -10.72 -7.39
C THR A 4 22.72 -10.94 -7.99
N THR A 5 21.70 -11.07 -7.14
CA THR A 5 20.37 -11.48 -7.59
C THR A 5 19.62 -10.39 -8.36
N GLN A 6 19.56 -9.17 -7.83
CA GLN A 6 18.70 -8.09 -8.29
C GLN A 6 19.33 -7.30 -9.45
N LEU A 7 20.54 -6.79 -9.24
CA LEU A 7 21.24 -5.88 -10.15
C LEU A 7 22.24 -6.60 -11.07
N LYS A 8 22.40 -7.92 -10.91
CA LYS A 8 23.35 -8.74 -11.69
C LYS A 8 24.79 -8.20 -11.63
N LEU A 9 25.21 -7.74 -10.45
CA LEU A 9 26.57 -7.25 -10.22
C LEU A 9 27.53 -8.44 -10.20
N PRO A 10 28.62 -8.42 -10.98
CA PRO A 10 29.59 -9.50 -10.97
C PRO A 10 30.29 -9.68 -9.62
N LEU A 11 30.37 -10.93 -9.16
CA LEU A 11 31.10 -11.30 -7.96
C LEU A 11 32.58 -11.54 -8.23
N VAL A 12 33.41 -11.17 -7.26
CA VAL A 12 34.86 -11.41 -7.30
C VAL A 12 35.14 -12.91 -7.19
N GLN A 13 35.98 -13.43 -8.09
CA GLN A 13 36.38 -14.83 -8.07
C GLN A 13 37.20 -15.17 -6.81
N ALA A 14 37.09 -16.43 -6.38
CA ALA A 14 37.85 -16.95 -5.25
C ALA A 14 39.38 -16.94 -5.48
N SER A 15 40.15 -17.25 -4.44
CA SER A 15 41.62 -17.39 -4.49
C SER A 15 42.42 -16.10 -4.76
N GLN A 16 41.81 -14.93 -4.58
CA GLN A 16 42.46 -13.62 -4.61
C GLN A 16 42.68 -13.06 -3.19
N ALA A 17 43.53 -13.71 -2.40
CA ALA A 17 43.83 -13.33 -1.00
C ALA A 17 42.58 -13.16 -0.11
N GLN A 18 41.57 -14.01 -0.32
CA GLN A 18 40.29 -14.01 0.41
C GLN A 18 39.46 -12.70 0.35
N LYS A 19 39.84 -11.71 -0.47
CA LYS A 19 39.07 -10.46 -0.64
C LYS A 19 37.64 -10.68 -1.15
N HIS A 20 37.44 -11.75 -1.93
CA HIS A 20 36.13 -12.14 -2.42
C HIS A 20 35.10 -12.33 -1.29
N VAL A 21 35.52 -12.74 -0.09
CA VAL A 21 34.59 -12.93 1.04
C VAL A 21 33.96 -11.61 1.45
N THR A 22 34.77 -10.61 1.79
CA THR A 22 34.27 -9.33 2.28
C THR A 22 33.65 -8.47 1.18
N VAL A 23 34.23 -8.48 -0.02
CA VAL A 23 33.72 -7.69 -1.15
C VAL A 23 32.40 -8.26 -1.65
N ASN A 24 32.27 -9.58 -1.81
CA ASN A 24 31.01 -10.16 -2.29
C ASN A 24 29.89 -9.98 -1.25
N ALA A 25 30.19 -10.11 0.05
CA ALA A 25 29.20 -9.81 1.09
C ALA A 25 28.72 -8.34 1.03
N ALA A 26 29.62 -7.39 0.77
CA ALA A 26 29.24 -5.99 0.56
C ALA A 26 28.41 -5.78 -0.71
N LEU A 27 28.73 -6.49 -1.80
CA LEU A 27 27.95 -6.43 -3.05
C LEU A 27 26.55 -7.02 -2.87
N MET A 28 26.40 -8.13 -2.14
CA MET A 28 25.09 -8.72 -1.83
C MET A 28 24.23 -7.76 -1.00
N ARG A 29 24.82 -7.08 0.00
CA ARG A 29 24.15 -6.02 0.75
C ARG A 29 23.73 -4.86 -0.14
N LEU A 30 24.63 -4.37 -0.99
CA LEU A 30 24.34 -3.27 -1.90
C LEU A 30 23.21 -3.63 -2.87
N ASP A 31 23.20 -4.85 -3.39
CA ASP A 31 22.18 -5.37 -4.30
C ASP A 31 20.77 -5.31 -3.69
N GLY A 32 20.64 -5.70 -2.42
CA GLY A 32 19.36 -5.66 -1.69
C GLY A 32 18.90 -4.26 -1.27
N LEU A 33 19.81 -3.28 -1.18
CA LEU A 33 19.53 -1.94 -0.66
C LEU A 33 19.44 -0.85 -1.73
N ALA A 34 20.18 -0.97 -2.82
CA ALA A 34 20.27 0.06 -3.86
C ALA A 34 18.92 0.29 -4.57
N GLN A 35 18.10 -0.76 -4.68
CA GLN A 35 16.72 -0.72 -5.13
C GLN A 35 15.86 -1.50 -4.14
N LEU A 36 15.76 -0.97 -2.92
CA LEU A 36 15.14 -1.68 -1.81
C LEU A 36 13.70 -2.10 -2.14
N ARG A 37 13.51 -3.42 -2.27
CA ARG A 37 12.23 -4.05 -2.61
C ARG A 37 11.85 -5.02 -1.52
N LEU A 38 10.97 -4.56 -0.63
CA LEU A 38 10.49 -5.36 0.48
C LEU A 38 9.36 -6.26 -0.01
N GLN A 39 9.49 -7.56 0.16
CA GLN A 39 8.41 -8.50 -0.14
C GLN A 39 7.19 -8.23 0.73
N SER A 40 7.41 -7.86 1.99
CA SER A 40 6.38 -7.43 2.94
C SER A 40 7.01 -6.64 4.08
N ALA A 41 6.22 -5.76 4.70
CA ALA A 41 6.56 -5.06 5.94
C ALA A 41 5.71 -5.49 7.16
N SER A 42 4.80 -6.45 6.98
CA SER A 42 3.86 -6.92 8.02
C SER A 42 3.94 -8.42 8.28
N THR A 43 4.64 -9.17 7.43
CA THR A 43 4.84 -10.61 7.60
C THR A 43 5.74 -10.87 8.83
N ALA A 44 5.23 -11.58 9.83
CA ALA A 44 5.97 -11.86 11.08
C ALA A 44 6.70 -13.21 11.07
N THR A 45 6.36 -14.12 10.16
CA THR A 45 7.01 -15.43 10.04
C THR A 45 7.87 -15.46 8.78
N PRO A 46 9.19 -15.77 8.89
CA PRO A 46 10.04 -15.88 7.71
C PRO A 46 9.54 -16.95 6.74
N PRO A 47 9.73 -16.78 5.42
CA PRO A 47 9.48 -17.85 4.46
C PRO A 47 10.33 -19.08 4.77
N ALA A 48 9.79 -20.27 4.51
CA ALA A 48 10.49 -21.53 4.75
C ALA A 48 11.74 -21.69 3.87
N VAL A 49 11.70 -21.11 2.66
CA VAL A 49 12.84 -21.05 1.74
C VAL A 49 13.36 -19.63 1.74
N VAL A 50 14.62 -19.47 2.14
CA VAL A 50 15.34 -18.21 2.00
C VAL A 50 15.73 -18.04 0.53
N VAL A 51 15.34 -16.91 -0.05
CA VAL A 51 15.70 -16.54 -1.42
C VAL A 51 16.74 -15.42 -1.35
N ASP A 52 17.90 -15.67 -1.96
CA ASP A 52 19.01 -14.71 -1.95
C ASP A 52 18.62 -13.37 -2.56
N GLY A 53 18.93 -12.29 -1.87
CA GLY A 53 18.62 -10.91 -2.26
C GLY A 53 17.14 -10.52 -2.11
N ALA A 54 16.26 -11.40 -1.63
CA ALA A 54 14.90 -11.01 -1.26
C ALA A 54 14.92 -10.36 0.13
N CYS A 55 14.21 -9.23 0.27
CA CYS A 55 14.23 -8.41 1.48
C CYS A 55 12.85 -8.35 2.12
N TRP A 56 12.79 -8.34 3.45
CA TRP A 56 11.59 -8.07 4.24
C TRP A 56 11.91 -7.04 5.31
N PHE A 57 10.91 -6.32 5.80
CA PHE A 57 11.02 -5.66 7.08
C PHE A 57 10.48 -6.59 8.16
N VAL A 58 11.20 -6.72 9.27
CA VAL A 58 10.82 -7.59 10.39
C VAL A 58 9.89 -6.80 11.33
N PRO A 59 8.58 -7.10 11.34
CA PRO A 59 7.64 -6.39 12.20
C PRO A 59 7.80 -6.79 13.67
N PRO A 60 7.28 -5.99 14.61
CA PRO A 60 7.13 -6.41 16.00
C PRO A 60 6.40 -7.76 16.11
N GLY A 61 6.87 -8.64 16.99
CA GLY A 61 6.28 -9.97 17.18
C GLY A 61 6.73 -11.03 16.18
N ALA A 62 7.77 -10.75 15.37
CA ALA A 62 8.34 -11.74 14.48
C ALA A 62 8.91 -12.97 15.22
N VAL A 63 8.82 -14.13 14.58
CA VAL A 63 9.13 -15.45 15.15
C VAL A 63 10.23 -16.18 14.37
N ASN A 64 10.63 -17.37 14.86
CA ASN A 64 11.64 -18.23 14.23
C ASN A 64 12.97 -17.49 14.01
N ALA A 65 13.55 -17.58 12.81
CA ALA A 65 14.82 -16.93 12.47
C ALA A 65 14.78 -15.40 12.59
N TRP A 66 13.59 -14.79 12.64
CA TRP A 66 13.40 -13.35 12.79
C TRP A 66 13.16 -12.92 14.26
N ALA A 67 13.08 -13.86 15.20
CA ALA A 67 12.88 -13.54 16.61
C ALA A 67 14.00 -12.62 17.14
N GLY A 68 13.60 -11.52 17.79
CA GLY A 68 14.53 -10.51 18.32
C GLY A 68 15.12 -9.55 17.27
N GLN A 69 14.69 -9.62 16.01
CA GLN A 69 15.18 -8.76 14.92
C GLN A 69 14.17 -7.68 14.50
N SER A 70 13.13 -7.45 15.30
CA SER A 70 12.11 -6.43 15.06
C SER A 70 12.72 -5.06 14.72
N GLY A 71 12.17 -4.39 13.71
CA GLY A 71 12.64 -3.09 13.25
C GLY A 71 13.82 -3.14 12.27
N LYS A 72 14.35 -4.32 11.95
CA LYS A 72 15.40 -4.49 10.94
C LYS A 72 14.84 -4.96 9.61
N LEU A 73 15.61 -4.74 8.56
CA LEU A 73 15.49 -5.45 7.31
C LEU A 73 16.10 -6.85 7.45
N ALA A 74 15.45 -7.85 6.89
CA ALA A 74 15.97 -9.20 6.73
C ALA A 74 16.22 -9.45 5.25
N ILE A 75 17.49 -9.59 4.87
CA ILE A 75 17.94 -9.86 3.50
C ILE A 75 18.30 -11.34 3.42
N GLY A 76 17.70 -12.07 2.50
CA GLY A 76 18.07 -13.47 2.26
C GLY A 76 19.49 -13.54 1.69
N ASP A 77 20.34 -14.35 2.31
CA ASP A 77 21.72 -14.55 1.86
C ASP A 77 22.22 -15.96 2.22
N ASN A 78 22.58 -16.75 1.22
CA ASN A 78 23.16 -18.08 1.32
C ASN A 78 22.36 -19.02 2.25
N GLY A 79 21.03 -19.00 2.12
CA GLY A 79 20.13 -19.81 2.95
C GLY A 79 19.88 -19.27 4.37
N GLY A 80 20.45 -18.11 4.71
CA GLY A 80 20.28 -17.41 5.99
C GLY A 80 19.76 -15.98 5.84
N TRP A 81 19.86 -15.20 6.91
CA TRP A 81 19.36 -13.82 6.94
C TRP A 81 20.46 -12.87 7.38
N ASP A 82 20.73 -11.85 6.56
CA ASP A 82 21.51 -10.69 6.94
C ASP A 82 20.57 -9.59 7.43
N PHE A 83 20.80 -9.11 8.65
CA PHE A 83 19.92 -8.13 9.30
C PHE A 83 20.54 -6.76 9.35
N LEU A 84 19.78 -5.74 8.91
CA LEU A 84 20.25 -4.37 8.85
C LEU A 84 19.20 -3.39 9.38
N ALA A 85 19.61 -2.42 10.19
CA ALA A 85 18.73 -1.35 10.62
C ALA A 85 18.53 -0.34 9.47
N PRO A 86 17.29 -0.06 9.02
CA PRO A 86 17.04 1.01 8.06
C PRO A 86 17.34 2.38 8.69
N GLN A 87 17.80 3.33 7.88
CA GLN A 87 18.02 4.72 8.31
C GLN A 87 16.87 5.62 7.85
N VAL A 88 16.61 6.68 8.61
CA VAL A 88 15.57 7.67 8.27
C VAL A 88 15.77 8.18 6.85
N GLY A 89 14.69 8.25 6.08
CA GLY A 89 14.70 8.72 4.69
C GLY A 89 14.91 7.61 3.66
N TRP A 90 15.16 6.36 4.08
CA TRP A 90 15.17 5.23 3.16
C TRP A 90 13.83 5.05 2.48
N ARG A 91 13.86 4.68 1.20
CA ARG A 91 12.68 4.39 0.39
C ARG A 91 12.66 2.93 0.01
N ALA A 92 11.48 2.35 -0.07
CA ALA A 92 11.28 0.98 -0.51
C ALA A 92 10.02 0.84 -1.35
N TRP A 93 10.04 -0.07 -2.31
CA TRP A 93 8.83 -0.62 -2.90
C TRP A 93 8.39 -1.83 -2.08
N ILE A 94 7.17 -1.81 -1.55
CA ILE A 94 6.59 -2.95 -0.83
C ILE A 94 5.75 -3.75 -1.83
N VAL A 95 6.14 -5.01 -2.05
CA VAL A 95 5.63 -5.85 -3.14
C VAL A 95 4.20 -6.31 -2.89
N ASP A 96 3.87 -6.75 -1.67
CA ASP A 96 2.54 -7.28 -1.35
C ASP A 96 1.44 -6.21 -1.37
N THR A 97 1.76 -4.97 -1.00
CA THR A 97 0.84 -3.83 -1.08
C THR A 97 0.93 -3.06 -2.39
N ALA A 98 1.96 -3.31 -3.21
CA ALA A 98 2.25 -2.56 -4.43
C ALA A 98 2.33 -1.03 -4.20
N THR A 99 3.01 -0.62 -3.13
CA THR A 99 3.15 0.79 -2.73
C THR A 99 4.60 1.16 -2.47
N ASP A 100 4.95 2.41 -2.78
CA ASP A 100 6.14 3.06 -2.24
C ASP A 100 5.99 3.29 -0.74
N ALA A 101 7.12 3.29 -0.03
CA ALA A 101 7.17 3.62 1.38
C ALA A 101 8.46 4.38 1.74
N LEU A 102 8.38 5.21 2.78
CA LEU A 102 9.49 5.97 3.35
C LEU A 102 9.67 5.58 4.81
N TRP A 103 10.89 5.24 5.22
CA TRP A 103 11.20 4.98 6.62
C TRP A 103 11.35 6.30 7.39
N ASP A 104 10.50 6.50 8.40
CA ASP A 104 10.51 7.71 9.25
C ASP A 104 11.42 7.58 10.50
N GLY A 105 12.02 6.40 10.70
CA GLY A 105 12.80 6.06 11.91
C GLY A 105 12.11 5.05 12.83
N THR A 106 10.80 4.87 12.67
CA THR A 106 9.95 4.02 13.50
C THR A 106 9.06 3.08 12.68
N ALA A 107 8.56 3.54 11.53
CA ALA A 107 7.68 2.80 10.65
C ALA A 107 7.91 3.18 9.17
N TRP A 108 7.44 2.30 8.30
CA TRP A 108 7.32 2.55 6.87
C TRP A 108 6.04 3.36 6.63
N GLN A 109 6.21 4.64 6.31
CA GLN A 109 5.11 5.56 6.01
C GLN A 109 4.83 5.58 4.50
N PRO A 110 3.64 6.02 4.08
CA PRO A 110 3.39 6.40 2.69
C PRO A 110 4.46 7.39 2.17
N PRO A 111 4.68 7.49 0.86
CA PRO A 111 5.65 8.43 0.33
C PRO A 111 5.19 9.88 0.59
N LEU A 112 6.17 10.77 0.73
CA LEU A 112 5.95 12.21 0.84
C LEU A 112 5.94 12.82 -0.56
N MET A 113 5.00 13.73 -0.82
CA MET A 113 5.09 14.62 -1.98
C MET A 113 6.03 15.80 -1.71
N ALA A 114 5.90 16.40 -0.53
CA ALA A 114 6.74 17.50 -0.07
C ALA A 114 6.89 17.44 1.45
N ALA A 115 8.01 17.96 1.96
CA ALA A 115 8.27 18.07 3.38
C ALA A 115 9.08 19.33 3.70
N SER A 116 9.04 19.78 4.96
CA SER A 116 9.79 20.93 5.46
C SER A 116 10.74 20.54 6.62
N PRO A 117 11.75 21.36 6.96
CA PRO A 117 12.72 21.06 8.01
C PRO A 117 12.11 20.77 9.39
N SER A 118 10.97 21.38 9.68
CA SER A 118 10.24 21.18 10.94
C SER A 118 9.20 20.06 10.84
N GLY A 119 9.25 19.19 9.83
CA GLY A 119 8.39 18.01 9.75
C GLY A 119 6.98 18.23 9.18
N ALA A 120 6.68 19.43 8.64
CA ALA A 120 5.44 19.58 7.88
C ALA A 120 5.52 18.71 6.62
N ALA A 121 4.42 18.06 6.25
CA ALA A 121 4.39 17.13 5.12
C ALA A 121 3.12 17.29 4.28
N SER A 122 3.25 16.93 3.01
CA SER A 122 2.18 16.84 2.02
C SER A 122 2.15 15.44 1.44
N ARG A 123 0.98 14.81 1.36
CA ARG A 123 0.82 13.45 0.82
C ARG A 123 -0.34 13.38 -0.17
N MET A 124 -0.14 12.64 -1.26
CA MET A 124 -1.22 12.15 -2.11
C MET A 124 -1.34 10.65 -1.86
N GLN A 125 -2.54 10.21 -1.50
CA GLN A 125 -2.79 8.86 -1.04
C GLN A 125 -3.97 8.24 -1.78
N VAL A 126 -3.96 6.92 -1.86
CA VAL A 126 -5.07 6.11 -2.36
C VAL A 126 -5.50 5.16 -1.25
N LEU A 127 -6.73 5.29 -0.81
CA LEU A 127 -7.36 4.36 0.12
C LEU A 127 -8.16 3.34 -0.68
N GLU A 128 -7.60 2.13 -0.81
CA GLU A 128 -8.24 1.00 -1.50
C GLU A 128 -8.84 0.01 -0.50
N PHE A 129 -10.07 -0.42 -0.73
CA PHE A 129 -10.73 -1.45 0.06
C PHE A 129 -11.88 -2.11 -0.72
N ASP A 130 -12.23 -3.33 -0.31
CA ASP A 130 -13.43 -4.02 -0.78
C ASP A 130 -14.64 -3.70 0.12
N HIS A 131 -15.80 -3.52 -0.49
CA HIS A 131 -17.07 -3.27 0.19
C HIS A 131 -18.13 -4.26 -0.28
N SER A 132 -18.67 -5.06 0.66
CA SER A 132 -19.76 -5.99 0.41
C SER A 132 -21.12 -5.30 0.56
N LEU A 133 -22.03 -5.57 -0.37
CA LEU A 133 -23.39 -5.03 -0.35
C LEU A 133 -24.35 -6.00 0.34
N GLY A 134 -25.15 -5.46 1.25
CA GLY A 134 -26.30 -6.15 1.84
C GLY A 134 -27.61 -5.73 1.19
N ALA A 135 -28.72 -6.28 1.67
CA ALA A 135 -30.05 -5.91 1.18
C ALA A 135 -30.45 -4.49 1.63
N GLY A 136 -31.02 -3.70 0.72
CA GLY A 136 -31.59 -2.38 1.02
C GLY A 136 -31.35 -1.33 -0.07
N ALA A 137 -31.97 -0.15 0.11
CA ALA A 137 -31.89 0.95 -0.85
C ALA A 137 -30.53 1.65 -0.87
N THR A 138 -29.75 1.54 0.20
CA THR A 138 -28.44 2.17 0.33
C THR A 138 -27.44 1.22 0.99
N SER A 139 -26.16 1.45 0.72
CA SER A 139 -25.06 0.76 1.39
C SER A 139 -23.94 1.74 1.70
N THR A 140 -23.62 1.88 2.97
CA THR A 140 -22.60 2.81 3.47
C THR A 140 -21.35 2.04 3.86
N THR A 141 -20.17 2.53 3.47
CA THR A 141 -18.90 1.87 3.76
C THR A 141 -18.53 2.01 5.24
N THR A 142 -17.91 0.97 5.81
CA THR A 142 -17.32 1.03 7.15
C THR A 142 -15.96 1.72 7.13
N THR A 143 -15.15 1.44 6.10
CA THR A 143 -13.93 2.18 5.80
C THR A 143 -14.28 3.58 5.33
N GLN A 144 -13.61 4.58 5.90
CA GLN A 144 -13.90 5.99 5.69
C GLN A 144 -12.68 6.71 5.14
N VAL A 145 -12.91 7.70 4.29
CA VAL A 145 -11.85 8.66 3.97
C VAL A 145 -11.54 9.44 5.25
N PRO A 146 -10.25 9.57 5.63
CA PRO A 146 -9.88 10.19 6.90
C PRO A 146 -10.32 11.67 6.97
N PRO A 147 -10.44 12.23 8.18
CA PRO A 147 -10.71 13.66 8.36
C PRO A 147 -9.54 14.50 7.83
N ASN A 148 -9.82 15.77 7.54
CA ASN A 148 -8.87 16.76 7.04
C ASN A 148 -8.22 16.33 5.70
N ALA A 149 -8.98 15.63 4.86
CA ALA A 149 -8.53 15.16 3.56
C ALA A 149 -9.23 15.95 2.43
N MET A 150 -8.45 16.38 1.44
CA MET A 150 -8.99 16.94 0.20
C MET A 150 -9.11 15.84 -0.85
N VAL A 151 -10.33 15.47 -1.21
CA VAL A 151 -10.62 14.39 -2.15
C VAL A 151 -10.68 14.93 -3.57
N PHE A 152 -10.05 14.22 -4.50
CA PHE A 152 -10.03 14.54 -5.94
C PHE A 152 -10.93 13.62 -6.74
N ALA A 153 -10.91 12.33 -6.41
CA ALA A 153 -11.66 11.33 -7.13
C ALA A 153 -11.97 10.13 -6.24
N VAL A 154 -13.06 9.45 -6.55
CA VAL A 154 -13.33 8.10 -6.04
C VAL A 154 -13.66 7.23 -7.23
N SER A 155 -12.88 6.16 -7.41
CA SER A 155 -13.12 5.15 -8.41
C SER A 155 -13.65 3.88 -7.75
N ALA A 156 -14.40 3.09 -8.53
CA ALA A 156 -14.89 1.80 -8.07
C ALA A 156 -14.94 0.79 -9.21
N ARG A 157 -14.81 -0.48 -8.89
CA ARG A 157 -15.06 -1.60 -9.80
C ARG A 157 -15.92 -2.65 -9.13
N VAL A 158 -16.95 -3.12 -9.82
CA VAL A 158 -17.78 -4.23 -9.36
C VAL A 158 -16.95 -5.51 -9.40
N SER A 159 -16.57 -6.01 -8.22
CA SER A 159 -15.75 -7.21 -8.06
C SER A 159 -16.61 -8.47 -8.05
N THR A 160 -17.84 -8.38 -7.54
CA THR A 160 -18.89 -9.41 -7.63
C THR A 160 -20.18 -8.75 -8.09
N ALA A 161 -20.87 -9.36 -9.07
CA ALA A 161 -22.07 -8.77 -9.67
C ALA A 161 -23.08 -8.32 -8.61
N ILE A 162 -23.58 -7.09 -8.77
CA ILE A 162 -24.57 -6.50 -7.88
C ILE A 162 -25.93 -7.09 -8.24
N THR A 163 -26.62 -7.62 -7.24
CA THR A 163 -27.93 -8.25 -7.37
C THR A 163 -28.99 -7.46 -6.63
N GLY A 164 -30.25 -7.66 -6.99
CA GLY A 164 -31.39 -6.99 -6.37
C GLY A 164 -32.46 -6.65 -7.40
N THR A 165 -33.37 -5.75 -7.03
CA THR A 165 -34.43 -5.25 -7.93
C THR A 165 -34.03 -3.95 -8.65
N LEU A 166 -32.92 -3.33 -8.23
CA LEU A 166 -32.39 -2.11 -8.82
C LEU A 166 -32.02 -2.27 -10.31
N SER A 167 -32.15 -1.18 -11.06
CA SER A 167 -31.71 -1.10 -12.47
C SER A 167 -30.30 -0.56 -12.63
N SER A 168 -29.85 0.27 -11.68
CA SER A 168 -28.53 0.89 -11.63
C SER A 168 -28.25 1.43 -10.23
N TRP A 169 -27.11 2.06 -10.02
CA TRP A 169 -26.76 2.67 -8.74
C TRP A 169 -26.00 3.99 -8.92
N SER A 170 -25.97 4.77 -7.85
CA SER A 170 -25.21 6.01 -7.74
C SER A 170 -24.17 5.90 -6.64
N PHE A 171 -23.05 6.61 -6.82
CA PHE A 171 -21.94 6.61 -5.88
C PHE A 171 -21.62 8.02 -5.40
N GLY A 172 -21.53 8.18 -4.09
CA GLY A 172 -21.35 9.48 -3.47
C GLY A 172 -21.12 9.41 -1.97
N ILE A 173 -21.62 10.42 -1.28
CA ILE A 173 -21.67 10.51 0.18
C ILE A 173 -23.10 10.83 0.63
N ASN A 174 -23.32 10.88 1.94
CA ASN A 174 -24.60 11.32 2.46
C ASN A 174 -24.89 12.78 2.09
N GLY A 175 -26.05 13.06 1.49
CA GLY A 175 -26.43 14.39 1.02
C GLY A 175 -25.86 14.79 -0.35
N SER A 176 -25.05 13.93 -0.97
CA SER A 176 -24.57 14.09 -2.34
C SER A 176 -24.33 12.72 -2.98
N GLU A 177 -25.43 11.98 -3.17
CA GLU A 177 -25.46 10.55 -3.50
C GLU A 177 -24.85 10.19 -4.87
N GLY A 178 -24.76 11.17 -5.78
CA GLY A 178 -24.29 10.96 -7.14
C GLY A 178 -22.98 11.68 -7.48
N GLN A 179 -22.28 12.26 -6.50
CA GLN A 179 -21.12 13.11 -6.80
C GLN A 179 -19.98 12.40 -7.54
N PHE A 180 -19.86 11.07 -7.41
CA PHE A 180 -18.85 10.28 -8.10
C PHE A 180 -19.41 9.58 -9.35
N GLY A 181 -20.72 9.48 -9.47
CA GLY A 181 -21.38 8.91 -10.65
C GLY A 181 -22.80 8.46 -10.36
N THR A 182 -23.61 8.40 -11.42
CA THR A 182 -24.99 7.90 -11.39
C THR A 182 -25.20 6.96 -12.58
N GLY A 183 -26.22 6.09 -12.50
CA GLY A 183 -26.52 5.16 -13.59
C GLY A 183 -25.45 4.08 -13.80
N LEU A 184 -24.71 3.72 -12.75
CA LEU A 184 -23.60 2.79 -12.80
C LEU A 184 -24.08 1.34 -13.00
N GLY A 185 -23.30 0.56 -13.76
CA GLY A 185 -23.63 -0.82 -14.13
C GLY A 185 -23.52 -1.82 -12.97
N LEU A 186 -24.30 -2.89 -13.05
CA LEU A 186 -24.41 -3.93 -12.01
C LEU A 186 -23.50 -5.15 -12.25
N GLY A 187 -23.14 -5.41 -13.51
CA GLY A 187 -22.36 -6.59 -13.88
C GLY A 187 -20.93 -6.53 -13.36
N GLN A 188 -20.34 -7.69 -13.05
CA GLN A 188 -18.92 -7.78 -12.68
C GLN A 188 -18.04 -7.08 -13.73
N GLY A 189 -17.06 -6.30 -13.26
CA GLY A 189 -16.18 -5.51 -14.11
C GLY A 189 -16.74 -4.14 -14.51
N SER A 190 -18.03 -3.87 -14.27
CA SER A 190 -18.58 -2.51 -14.35
C SER A 190 -17.80 -1.58 -13.42
N TYR A 191 -17.71 -0.30 -13.77
CA TYR A 191 -16.82 0.62 -13.07
C TYR A 191 -17.40 2.02 -12.93
N CYS A 192 -16.80 2.77 -12.01
CA CYS A 192 -17.03 4.19 -11.78
C CYS A 192 -15.68 4.90 -11.81
N THR A 193 -15.60 6.00 -12.56
CA THR A 193 -14.41 6.88 -12.61
C THR A 193 -14.83 8.27 -12.13
N GLY A 194 -15.11 8.39 -10.83
CA GLY A 194 -15.71 9.58 -10.25
C GLY A 194 -14.71 10.68 -9.94
N LEU A 195 -14.21 11.36 -10.98
CA LEU A 195 -13.42 12.59 -10.81
C LEU A 195 -14.33 13.74 -10.39
N LEU A 196 -13.94 14.46 -9.34
CA LEU A 196 -14.62 15.68 -8.94
C LEU A 196 -14.17 16.84 -9.84
N GLY A 197 -15.14 17.64 -10.33
CA GLY A 197 -14.84 18.85 -11.09
C GLY A 197 -14.11 19.92 -10.26
N ALA A 198 -14.30 19.90 -8.95
CA ALA A 198 -13.53 20.67 -7.98
C ALA A 198 -13.20 19.77 -6.77
N PRO A 199 -11.92 19.67 -6.35
CA PRO A 199 -11.56 18.90 -5.17
C PRO A 199 -12.33 19.40 -3.94
N THR A 200 -12.80 18.47 -3.10
CA THR A 200 -13.62 18.80 -1.93
C THR A 200 -12.91 18.35 -0.67
N THR A 201 -12.80 19.24 0.32
CA THR A 201 -12.20 18.93 1.61
C THR A 201 -13.22 18.39 2.59
N TRP A 202 -12.93 17.25 3.20
CA TRP A 202 -13.72 16.66 4.27
C TRP A 202 -12.99 16.80 5.59
N TYR A 203 -13.57 17.55 6.52
CA TYR A 203 -12.98 17.83 7.84
C TYR A 203 -13.33 16.77 8.91
N SER A 204 -14.21 15.83 8.58
CA SER A 204 -14.56 14.69 9.42
C SER A 204 -14.40 13.40 8.64
N ALA A 205 -14.15 12.29 9.34
CA ALA A 205 -14.05 10.98 8.71
C ALA A 205 -15.38 10.70 7.98
N THR A 206 -15.31 10.45 6.68
CA THR A 206 -16.50 10.43 5.81
C THR A 206 -16.62 9.07 5.13
N PRO A 207 -17.69 8.30 5.42
CA PRO A 207 -17.97 7.06 4.70
C PRO A 207 -18.49 7.38 3.30
N LEU A 208 -18.21 6.48 2.37
CA LEU A 208 -18.78 6.52 1.03
C LEU A 208 -20.13 5.81 1.04
N LYS A 209 -21.01 6.20 0.12
CA LYS A 209 -22.40 5.71 0.07
C LYS A 209 -22.75 5.30 -1.35
N LEU A 210 -23.26 4.09 -1.48
CA LEU A 210 -23.93 3.59 -2.67
C LEU A 210 -25.44 3.72 -2.47
N THR A 211 -26.13 4.17 -3.51
CA THR A 211 -27.59 4.31 -3.52
C THR A 211 -28.15 3.54 -4.71
N ALA A 212 -29.06 2.61 -4.45
CA ALA A 212 -29.74 1.86 -5.49
C ALA A 212 -30.73 2.77 -6.24
N VAL A 213 -30.89 2.54 -7.54
CA VAL A 213 -31.82 3.28 -8.40
C VAL A 213 -32.80 2.28 -9.03
N GLY A 214 -34.10 2.55 -8.88
CA GLY A 214 -35.14 1.70 -9.44
C GLY A 214 -35.41 0.40 -8.67
N GLY A 215 -34.94 0.29 -7.43
CA GLY A 215 -35.12 -0.88 -6.58
C GLY A 215 -34.13 -0.89 -5.42
N ASP A 216 -33.90 -2.07 -4.85
CA ASP A 216 -32.98 -2.29 -3.72
C ASP A 216 -31.81 -3.20 -4.12
N PHE A 217 -30.67 -3.03 -3.47
CA PHE A 217 -29.62 -4.04 -3.44
C PHE A 217 -30.12 -5.30 -2.72
N ALA A 218 -29.58 -6.46 -3.10
CA ALA A 218 -29.72 -7.72 -2.37
C ALA A 218 -28.35 -8.34 -2.03
N GLY A 219 -27.30 -7.98 -2.78
CA GLY A 219 -25.96 -8.55 -2.65
C GLY A 219 -25.00 -8.01 -3.71
N GLY A 220 -23.74 -8.43 -3.62
CA GLY A 220 -22.66 -8.03 -4.54
C GLY A 220 -21.48 -7.43 -3.77
N ALA A 221 -20.43 -7.07 -4.51
CA ALA A 221 -19.26 -6.42 -3.92
C ALA A 221 -18.59 -5.48 -4.92
N ILE A 222 -18.01 -4.41 -4.40
CA ILE A 222 -17.20 -3.48 -5.16
C ILE A 222 -15.82 -3.32 -4.52
N ARG A 223 -14.81 -3.07 -5.35
CA ARG A 223 -13.53 -2.52 -4.91
C ARG A 223 -13.56 -1.02 -5.10
N VAL A 224 -13.20 -0.27 -4.08
CA VAL A 224 -13.21 1.19 -4.06
C VAL A 224 -11.78 1.69 -3.92
N ALA A 225 -11.43 2.76 -4.63
CA ALA A 225 -10.21 3.52 -4.42
C ALA A 225 -10.52 5.02 -4.33
N ALA A 226 -10.28 5.60 -3.16
CA ALA A 226 -10.43 7.04 -2.92
C ALA A 226 -9.07 7.74 -3.03
N HIS A 227 -8.97 8.75 -3.89
CA HIS A 227 -7.76 9.52 -4.16
C HIS A 227 -7.83 10.88 -3.46
N TYR A 228 -6.95 11.11 -2.49
CA TYR A 228 -7.03 12.29 -1.62
C TYR A 228 -5.66 12.81 -1.20
N TYR A 229 -5.65 14.07 -0.81
CA TYR A 229 -4.49 14.80 -0.31
C TYR A 229 -4.64 15.12 1.17
N THR A 230 -3.54 14.98 1.92
CA THR A 230 -3.44 15.33 3.34
C THR A 230 -2.20 16.19 3.61
N ILE A 231 -2.26 16.94 4.71
CA ILE A 231 -1.11 17.67 5.25
C ILE A 231 -0.85 17.26 6.69
N GLU A 232 0.42 17.32 7.08
CA GLU A 232 0.87 17.17 8.46
C GLU A 232 1.46 18.50 8.94
N LEU A 233 1.21 18.82 10.20
CA LEU A 233 1.70 20.04 10.82
C LEU A 233 3.21 19.97 11.08
N PRO A 234 3.92 21.11 11.05
CA PRO A 234 5.28 21.15 11.58
C PRO A 234 5.27 20.80 13.08
N GLY A 235 6.34 20.15 13.54
CA GLY A 235 6.66 19.97 14.95
C GLY A 235 6.96 21.29 15.66
N LEU A 236 6.93 21.22 16.99
CA LEU A 236 7.26 22.32 17.91
C LEU A 236 8.77 22.56 18.02
#